data_AF-A0A2C9VJ99-F1
#
_entry.id   AF-A0A2C9VJ99-F1
#
_cell.length_a   1.000
_cell.length_b   1.000
_cell.length_c   1.000
_cell.angle_alpha   90.00
_cell.angle_beta   90.00
_cell.angle_gamma   90.00
#
_symmetry.space_group_name_H-M   'P 1'
#
loop_
_entity.id
_entity.type
_entity.pdbx_description
1 polymer ?
#
loop_
_entity_poly.entity_id
_entity_poly.type
_entity_poly.pdbx_seq_one_letter_code
_entity_poly.pdbx_strand_id
1 'polypeptide(L)'
;MTTLGVAEIIAIAIASAALFYQVGKDALKSVKKEASYSKNLKENYEALQWELNFLLGFKSDIERTIRKRRGNYGEIYNRWSIHVHEVEEKAKSCLEKYEHIRKCYAVRRSKLSRKMVSLCKKVIELKGEGKDLARLLSK
;
A
#
# COMPACT_ATOMS: atom_id res chain seq x y z
N MET A 1 -50.29 17.70 14.27
CA MET A 1 -49.04 18.00 14.97
C MET A 1 -48.84 16.94 16.04
N THR A 2 -47.97 15.96 15.81
CA THR A 2 -47.61 14.98 16.83
C THR A 2 -46.62 15.62 17.81
N THR A 3 -47.07 15.94 19.01
CA THR A 3 -46.21 16.38 20.11
C THR A 3 -45.44 15.17 20.63
N LEU A 4 -44.13 15.13 20.38
CA LEU A 4 -43.24 14.10 20.94
C LEU A 4 -43.33 14.14 22.46
N GLY A 5 -43.53 12.98 23.10
CA GLY A 5 -43.53 12.85 24.54
C GLY A 5 -42.13 13.14 25.12
N VAL A 6 -42.05 13.61 26.37
CA VAL A 6 -40.77 13.90 27.04
C VAL A 6 -39.80 12.70 26.98
N ALA A 7 -40.31 11.48 27.08
CA ALA A 7 -39.54 10.24 26.94
C ALA A 7 -38.95 10.04 25.53
N GLU A 8 -39.70 10.39 24.48
CA GLU A 8 -39.24 10.30 23.08
C GLU A 8 -38.18 11.35 22.78
N ILE A 9 -38.32 12.56 23.33
CA ILE A 9 -37.32 13.63 23.22
C ILE A 9 -36.00 13.20 23.89
N ILE A 10 -36.07 12.60 25.08
CA ILE A 10 -34.90 12.07 25.80
C ILE A 10 -34.26 10.92 25.00
N ALA A 11 -35.05 9.99 24.47
CA ALA A 11 -34.54 8.87 23.65
C ALA A 11 -33.82 9.36 22.38
N ILE A 12 -34.38 10.35 21.68
CA ILE A 12 -33.77 10.97 20.49
C ILE A 12 -32.46 11.68 20.87
N ALA A 13 -32.43 12.42 21.99
CA ALA A 13 -31.23 13.08 22.46
C ALA A 13 -30.10 12.09 22.80
N ILE A 14 -30.42 10.99 23.48
CA ILE A 14 -29.46 9.93 23.83
C ILE A 14 -28.95 9.24 22.56
N ALA A 15 -29.83 8.89 21.62
CA ALA A 15 -29.44 8.27 20.35
C ALA A 15 -28.53 9.20 19.52
N SER A 16 -28.84 10.49 19.48
CA SER A 16 -28.03 11.50 18.80
C SER A 16 -26.65 11.65 19.45
N ALA A 17 -26.60 11.71 20.78
CA ALA A 17 -25.33 11.78 21.53
C ALA A 17 -24.46 10.53 21.30
N ALA A 18 -25.06 9.35 21.26
CA ALA A 18 -24.35 8.11 20.94
C ALA A 18 -23.77 8.12 19.51
N LEU A 19 -24.53 8.62 18.53
CA LEU A 19 -24.05 8.79 17.15
C LEU A 19 -22.89 9.78 17.07
N PHE A 20 -23.00 10.96 17.69
CA PHE A 20 -21.90 11.94 17.72
C PHE A 20 -20.66 11.39 18.43
N TYR A 21 -20.83 10.61 19.50
CA TYR A 21 -19.72 9.96 20.19
C TYR A 21 -19.01 8.93 19.29
N GLN A 22 -19.76 8.09 18.56
CA GLN A 22 -19.18 7.13 17.61
C GLN A 22 -18.47 7.85 16.46
N VAL A 23 -19.10 8.86 15.86
CA VAL A 23 -18.50 9.67 14.79
C VAL A 23 -17.22 10.37 15.28
N GLY A 24 -17.23 10.92 16.50
CA GLY A 24 -16.06 11.53 17.12
C GLY A 24 -14.92 10.53 17.36
N LYS A 25 -15.26 9.32 17.83
CA LYS A 25 -14.29 8.23 18.03
C LYS A 25 -13.67 7.78 16.71
N ASP A 26 -14.46 7.66 15.66
CA ASP A 26 -14.00 7.28 14.32
C ASP A 26 -13.14 8.37 13.69
N ALA A 27 -13.53 9.64 13.84
CA ALA A 27 -12.72 10.77 13.41
C ALA A 27 -11.35 10.79 14.13
N LEU A 28 -11.33 10.61 15.45
CA LEU A 28 -10.10 10.53 16.23
C LEU A 28 -9.21 9.37 15.78
N LYS A 29 -9.80 8.20 15.50
CA LYS A 29 -9.08 7.03 14.98
C LYS A 29 -8.48 7.31 13.61
N SER A 30 -9.21 7.99 12.73
CA SER A 30 -8.73 8.42 11.42
C SER A 30 -7.54 9.36 11.54
N VAL A 31 -7.63 10.38 12.40
CA VAL A 31 -6.54 11.35 12.65
C VAL A 31 -5.31 10.65 13.23
N LYS A 32 -5.47 9.76 14.21
CA LYS A 32 -4.35 8.97 14.76
C LYS A 32 -3.66 8.12 13.69
N LYS A 33 -4.43 7.51 12.79
CA LYS A 33 -3.91 6.73 11.67
C LYS A 33 -3.14 7.61 10.68
N GLU A 34 -3.65 8.80 10.34
CA GLU A 34 -2.95 9.74 9.47
C GLU A 34 -1.64 10.25 10.09
N ALA A 35 -1.65 10.56 11.39
CA ALA A 35 -0.47 10.97 12.13
C ALA A 35 0.60 9.85 12.15
N SER A 36 0.18 8.60 12.36
CA SER A 36 1.07 7.44 12.31
C SER A 36 1.72 7.27 10.92
N TYR A 37 0.92 7.32 9.84
CA TYR A 37 1.49 7.25 8.49
C TYR A 37 2.43 8.42 8.20
N SER A 38 2.09 9.63 8.64
CA SER A 38 2.97 10.79 8.48
C SER A 38 4.29 10.63 9.22
N LYS A 39 4.27 10.03 10.42
CA LYS A 39 5.48 9.77 11.22
C LYS A 39 6.36 8.69 10.57
N ASN A 40 5.75 7.64 10.06
CA ASN A 40 6.44 6.48 9.50
C ASN A 40 6.76 6.64 7.99
N LEU A 41 6.71 7.87 7.45
CA LEU A 41 6.96 8.11 6.02
C LEU A 41 8.35 7.63 5.59
N LYS A 42 9.38 7.88 6.42
CA LYS A 42 10.77 7.45 6.14
C LYS A 42 10.88 5.92 6.13
N GLU A 43 10.35 5.26 7.16
CA GLU A 43 10.35 3.79 7.25
C GLU A 43 9.64 3.14 6.06
N ASN A 44 8.49 3.70 5.65
CA ASN A 44 7.75 3.20 4.49
C ASN A 44 8.45 3.47 3.16
N TYR A 45 9.20 4.57 3.05
CA TYR A 45 10.09 4.84 1.92
C TYR A 45 11.20 3.78 1.85
N GLU A 46 11.91 3.55 2.95
CA GLU A 46 13.03 2.60 3.03
C GLU A 46 12.56 1.17 2.73
N ALA A 47 11.42 0.76 3.30
CA ALA A 47 10.83 -0.55 3.05
C ALA A 47 10.44 -0.75 1.58
N LEU A 48 9.78 0.24 0.96
CA LEU A 48 9.42 0.17 -0.45
C LEU A 48 10.67 0.12 -1.35
N GLN A 49 11.67 0.96 -1.07
CA GLN A 49 12.91 1.01 -1.84
C GLN A 49 13.66 -0.33 -1.75
N TRP A 50 13.78 -0.89 -0.56
CA TRP A 50 14.42 -2.18 -0.34
C TRP A 50 13.73 -3.31 -1.10
N GLU A 51 12.40 -3.46 -0.92
CA GLU A 51 11.64 -4.55 -1.55
C GLU A 51 11.65 -4.40 -3.08
N LEU A 52 11.55 -3.17 -3.60
CA LEU A 52 11.61 -2.93 -5.04
C LEU A 52 12.97 -3.32 -5.62
N ASN A 53 14.07 -2.89 -4.99
CA ASN A 53 15.41 -3.24 -5.45
C ASN A 53 15.63 -4.76 -5.45
N PHE A 54 15.13 -5.44 -4.42
CA PHE A 54 15.15 -6.90 -4.36
C PHE A 54 14.38 -7.51 -5.53
N LEU A 55 13.14 -7.06 -5.79
CA LEU A 55 12.30 -7.59 -6.87
C LEU A 55 12.94 -7.39 -8.25
N LEU A 56 13.56 -6.25 -8.51
CA LEU A 56 14.23 -5.96 -9.79
C LEU A 56 15.49 -6.81 -10.00
N GLY A 57 16.28 -7.01 -8.94
CA GLY A 57 17.40 -7.95 -8.97
C GLY A 57 16.93 -9.37 -9.24
N PHE A 58 15.88 -9.80 -8.53
CA PHE A 58 15.31 -11.13 -8.69
C PHE A 58 14.72 -11.37 -10.09
N LYS A 59 14.03 -10.37 -10.67
CA LYS A 59 13.57 -10.41 -12.07
C LYS A 59 14.72 -10.64 -13.04
N SER A 60 15.83 -9.94 -12.85
CA SER A 60 17.03 -10.07 -13.70
C SER A 60 17.64 -11.48 -13.63
N ASP A 61 17.63 -12.09 -12.44
CA ASP A 61 18.13 -13.45 -12.24
C ASP A 61 17.23 -14.51 -12.90
N ILE A 62 15.91 -14.34 -12.81
CA ILE A 62 14.93 -15.19 -13.52
C ILE A 62 15.14 -15.07 -15.03
N GLU A 63 15.25 -13.85 -15.55
CA GLU A 63 15.45 -13.61 -16.98
C GLU A 63 16.71 -14.30 -17.49
N ARG A 64 17.82 -14.18 -16.75
CA ARG A 64 19.08 -14.85 -17.05
C ARG A 64 18.91 -16.38 -17.07
N THR A 65 18.14 -16.93 -16.14
CA THR A 65 17.88 -18.37 -16.05
C THR A 65 17.07 -18.88 -17.24
N ILE A 66 16.02 -18.14 -17.64
CA ILE A 66 15.19 -18.46 -18.81
C ILE A 66 16.04 -18.47 -20.09
N ARG A 67 16.85 -17.42 -20.29
CA ARG A 67 17.76 -17.33 -21.46
C ARG A 67 18.72 -18.51 -21.54
N LYS A 68 19.25 -18.97 -20.40
CA LYS A 68 20.15 -20.14 -20.33
C LYS A 68 19.44 -21.45 -20.66
N ARG A 69 18.22 -21.66 -20.16
CA ARG A 69 17.51 -22.95 -20.28
C ARG A 69 16.81 -23.17 -21.62
N ARG A 70 16.71 -22.15 -22.51
CA ARG A 70 15.99 -22.21 -23.80
C ARG A 70 14.59 -22.84 -23.71
N GLY A 71 13.94 -22.73 -22.54
CA GLY A 71 12.63 -23.31 -22.28
C GLY A 71 11.48 -22.37 -22.67
N ASN A 72 10.30 -22.92 -22.94
CA ASN A 72 9.12 -22.16 -23.35
C ASN A 72 8.37 -21.49 -22.16
N TYR A 73 9.12 -20.83 -21.27
CA TYR A 73 8.57 -20.08 -20.12
C TYR A 73 8.31 -18.60 -20.43
N GLY A 74 8.49 -18.21 -21.70
CA GLY A 74 8.46 -16.83 -22.15
C GLY A 74 7.12 -16.14 -21.85
N GLU A 75 5.99 -16.82 -22.06
CA GLU A 75 4.68 -16.19 -21.86
C GLU A 75 4.39 -15.90 -20.38
N ILE A 76 4.61 -16.87 -19.49
CA ILE A 76 4.39 -16.72 -18.05
C ILE A 76 5.34 -15.65 -17.48
N TYR A 77 6.61 -15.69 -17.87
CA TYR A 77 7.59 -14.67 -17.49
C TYR A 77 7.20 -13.28 -18.00
N ASN A 78 6.79 -13.14 -19.27
CA ASN A 78 6.44 -11.85 -19.86
C ASN A 78 5.25 -11.22 -19.13
N ARG A 79 4.22 -12.01 -18.82
CA ARG A 79 3.05 -11.54 -18.07
C ARG A 79 3.45 -11.01 -16.69
N TRP A 80 4.23 -11.79 -15.94
CA TRP A 80 4.75 -11.36 -14.64
C TRP A 80 5.66 -10.13 -14.75
N SER A 81 6.55 -10.10 -15.73
CA SER A 81 7.51 -9.01 -15.98
C SER A 81 6.83 -7.67 -16.29
N ILE A 82 5.69 -7.70 -17.00
CA ILE A 82 4.85 -6.52 -17.25
C ILE A 82 4.33 -5.96 -15.92
N HIS A 83 3.77 -6.80 -15.04
CA HIS A 83 3.29 -6.35 -13.74
C HIS A 83 4.40 -5.81 -12.84
N VAL A 84 5.59 -6.43 -12.87
CA VAL A 84 6.78 -5.89 -12.20
C VAL A 84 7.11 -4.48 -12.70
N HIS A 85 7.08 -4.27 -14.02
CA HIS A 85 7.38 -2.97 -14.61
C HIS A 85 6.35 -1.90 -14.21
N GLU A 86 5.05 -2.21 -14.25
CA GLU A 86 4.02 -1.27 -13.80
C GLU A 86 4.17 -0.85 -12.34
N VAL A 87 4.55 -1.80 -11.47
CA VAL A 87 4.78 -1.51 -10.04
C VAL A 87 6.06 -0.71 -9.86
N GLU A 88 7.11 -1.00 -10.63
CA GLU A 88 8.37 -0.25 -10.64
C GLU A 88 8.14 1.22 -10.97
N GLU A 89 7.43 1.55 -12.04
CA GLU A 89 7.15 2.95 -12.42
C GLU A 89 6.39 3.70 -11.32
N LYS A 90 5.35 3.07 -10.78
CA LYS A 90 4.54 3.64 -9.69
C LYS A 90 5.37 3.84 -8.42
N ALA A 91 6.26 2.90 -8.10
CA ALA A 91 7.14 2.95 -6.95
C ALA A 91 8.21 4.03 -7.10
N LYS A 92 8.92 4.09 -8.24
CA LYS A 92 9.90 5.15 -8.54
C LYS A 92 9.27 6.54 -8.43
N SER A 93 8.10 6.75 -9.02
CA SER A 93 7.37 8.02 -8.88
C SER A 93 7.02 8.37 -7.43
N CYS A 94 6.74 7.39 -6.57
CA CYS A 94 6.50 7.63 -5.15
C CYS A 94 7.79 7.93 -4.38
N LEU A 95 8.88 7.23 -4.68
CA LEU A 95 10.19 7.42 -4.07
C LEU A 95 10.77 8.80 -4.43
N GLU A 96 10.64 9.25 -5.68
CA GLU A 96 11.05 10.61 -6.10
C GLU A 96 10.29 11.71 -5.36
N LYS A 97 8.97 11.50 -5.15
CA LYS A 97 8.13 12.45 -4.41
C LYS A 97 8.51 12.57 -2.93
N TYR A 98 9.25 11.60 -2.37
CA TYR A 98 9.63 11.60 -0.96
C TYR A 98 10.43 12.85 -0.58
N GLU A 99 11.46 13.21 -1.36
CA GLU A 99 12.33 14.33 -1.01
C GLU A 99 11.57 15.66 -0.93
N HIS A 100 10.59 15.85 -1.80
CA HIS A 100 9.73 17.04 -1.80
C HIS A 100 8.68 17.00 -0.68
N ILE A 101 8.17 15.82 -0.33
CA ILE A 101 7.05 15.67 0.62
C ILE A 101 7.52 15.48 2.07
N ARG A 102 8.76 15.04 2.33
CA ARG A 102 9.23 14.71 3.69
C ARG A 102 9.19 15.89 4.67
N LYS A 103 9.26 17.13 4.17
CA LYS A 103 9.13 18.37 4.96
C LYS A 103 7.74 19.04 4.84
N CYS A 104 6.79 18.45 4.11
CA CYS A 104 5.43 18.98 3.94
C CYS A 104 4.50 18.69 5.14
N TYR A 105 3.31 19.29 5.11
CA TYR A 105 2.22 19.05 6.06
C TYR A 105 1.88 17.56 6.23
N ALA A 106 1.43 17.19 7.44
CA ALA A 106 1.17 15.80 7.84
C ALA A 106 0.20 15.07 6.89
N VAL A 107 -0.81 15.75 6.34
CA VAL A 107 -1.77 15.15 5.40
C VAL A 107 -1.08 14.68 4.10
N ARG A 108 -0.17 15.49 3.54
CA ARG A 108 0.59 15.11 2.32
C ARG A 108 1.52 13.94 2.61
N ARG A 109 2.20 13.97 3.76
CA ARG A 109 3.06 12.88 4.23
C ARG A 109 2.28 11.58 4.44
N SER A 110 1.11 11.65 5.10
CA SER A 110 0.26 10.48 5.33
C SER A 110 -0.25 9.87 4.03
N LYS A 111 -0.62 10.70 3.05
CA LYS A 111 -1.08 10.25 1.72
C LYS A 111 0.03 9.54 0.95
N LEU A 112 1.25 10.10 0.94
CA LEU A 112 2.39 9.45 0.30
C LEU A 112 2.77 8.14 1.00
N SER A 113 2.86 8.17 2.33
CA SER A 113 3.17 7.01 3.17
C SER A 113 2.19 5.85 2.94
N ARG A 114 0.88 6.12 2.87
CA ARG A 114 -0.13 5.11 2.50
C ARG A 114 0.10 4.50 1.13
N LYS A 115 0.43 5.32 0.13
CA LYS A 115 0.74 4.83 -1.22
C LYS A 115 1.98 3.93 -1.21
N MET A 116 3.02 4.31 -0.46
CA MET A 116 4.23 3.50 -0.32
C MET A 116 3.94 2.13 0.30
N VAL A 117 3.15 2.09 1.38
CA VAL A 117 2.73 0.82 2.01
C VAL A 117 1.93 -0.05 1.03
N SER A 118 1.00 0.56 0.29
CA SER A 118 0.21 -0.18 -0.69
C SER A 118 1.07 -0.75 -1.83
N LEU A 119 2.07 0.00 -2.30
CA LEU A 119 2.99 -0.47 -3.33
C LEU A 119 3.92 -1.55 -2.79
N CYS A 120 4.41 -1.41 -1.56
CA CYS A 120 5.27 -2.40 -0.92
C CYS A 120 4.57 -3.77 -0.83
N LYS A 121 3.26 -3.80 -0.48
CA LYS A 121 2.47 -5.04 -0.53
C LYS A 121 2.43 -5.69 -1.92
N LYS A 122 2.21 -4.89 -2.97
CA LYS A 122 2.21 -5.39 -4.35
C LYS A 122 3.58 -5.93 -4.77
N VAL A 123 4.66 -5.27 -4.35
CA VAL A 123 6.03 -5.76 -4.58
C VAL A 123 6.25 -7.12 -3.91
N ILE A 124 5.77 -7.28 -2.67
CA ILE A 124 5.86 -8.56 -1.94
C ILE A 124 5.03 -9.66 -2.63
N GLU A 125 3.82 -9.34 -3.11
CA GLU A 125 2.98 -10.27 -3.89
C GLU A 125 3.70 -10.74 -5.16
N LEU A 126 4.20 -9.80 -5.97
CA LEU A 126 4.95 -10.11 -7.20
C LEU A 126 6.23 -10.90 -6.94
N LYS A 127 6.90 -10.64 -5.80
CA LYS A 127 8.03 -11.44 -5.34
C LYS A 127 7.63 -12.88 -5.01
N GLY A 128 6.43 -13.08 -4.45
CA GLY A 128 5.84 -14.42 -4.26
C GLY A 128 5.63 -15.14 -5.59
N GLU A 129 4.96 -14.48 -6.54
CA GLU A 129 4.75 -15.03 -7.90
C GLU A 129 6.07 -15.35 -8.61
N GLY A 130 7.07 -14.48 -8.50
CA GLY A 130 8.39 -14.72 -9.07
C GLY A 130 9.10 -15.92 -8.43
N LYS A 131 8.90 -16.19 -7.13
CA LYS A 131 9.44 -17.39 -6.47
C LYS A 131 8.79 -18.65 -7.02
N ASP A 132 7.50 -18.63 -7.29
CA ASP A 132 6.81 -19.75 -7.90
C ASP A 132 7.30 -20.00 -9.33
N LEU A 133 7.53 -18.94 -10.10
CA LEU A 133 8.18 -19.03 -11.42
C LEU A 133 9.60 -19.62 -11.31
N ALA A 134 10.42 -19.14 -10.37
CA ALA A 134 11.78 -19.64 -10.17
C ALA A 134 11.80 -21.13 -9.78
N ARG A 135 10.81 -21.62 -9.01
CA ARG A 135 10.64 -23.04 -8.69
C ARG A 135 10.31 -23.86 -9.94
N LEU A 136 9.43 -23.37 -10.82
CA LEU A 136 9.16 -24.02 -12.11
C LEU A 136 10.42 -24.12 -12.97
N LEU A 137 11.23 -23.05 -12.97
CA LEU A 137 12.51 -23.01 -13.68
C LEU A 137 13.60 -23.85 -13.03
N SER A 138 13.42 -24.40 -11.83
CA SER A 138 14.43 -25.23 -11.16
C SER A 138 14.22 -26.73 -11.39
N LYS A 139 13.03 -27.13 -11.84
CA LYS A 139 12.73 -28.49 -12.31
C LYS A 139 13.39 -28.76 -13.66
#